data_AF-A0A9E6F1E3-F1
#
_entry.id   AF-A0A9E6F1E3-F1
#
_cell.length_a   1.000
_cell.length_b   1.000
_cell.length_c   1.000
_cell.angle_alpha   90.00
_cell.angle_beta   90.00
_cell.angle_gamma   90.00
#
_symmetry.space_group_name_H-M   'P 1'
#
loop_
_entity.id
_entity.type
_entity.pdbx_description
1 polymer ?
#
loop_
_entity_poly.entity_id
_entity_poly.type
_entity_poly.pdbx_seq_one_letter_code
_entity_poly.pdbx_strand_id
1 'polypeptide(L)'
;MEAKFSQRVKEVITYSREEAMRLQNDYIGVEHLLLGLIREGEGLAVKMLNYLGVDLIVLRKTIEQSLKSNTVNPRNIENIPLVKQAERILKITYLEAKFYKSELIGTEHLLLSILKDEDNIATRILNKQGISYDTIKEELKSKLTDNNFTENLHKKEKKEDYPRNSIEDDDDNEDKGSSFGSSPSSGKKQGEIKSKTPVLDNFGRDLTRLAEENRLDPVVG
;
A
#
# COMPACT_ATOMS: atom_id res chain seq x y z
N MET A 1 8.05 -5.45 -15.88
CA MET A 1 7.95 -6.46 -14.80
C MET A 1 6.51 -6.97 -14.78
N GLU A 2 6.31 -8.28 -14.87
CA GLU A 2 4.99 -8.90 -14.73
C GLU A 2 4.60 -8.85 -13.24
N ALA A 3 3.58 -8.07 -12.88
CA ALA A 3 3.10 -8.01 -11.50
C ALA A 3 2.56 -9.38 -11.10
N LYS A 4 3.05 -9.90 -9.97
CA LYS A 4 2.69 -11.23 -9.47
C LYS A 4 1.48 -11.13 -8.54
N PHE A 5 0.58 -12.10 -8.62
CA PHE A 5 -0.48 -12.24 -7.62
C PHE A 5 0.11 -12.53 -6.25
N SER A 6 -0.32 -11.76 -5.25
CA SER A 6 -0.03 -12.05 -3.85
C SER A 6 -0.59 -13.42 -3.47
N GLN A 7 -0.01 -14.03 -2.43
CA GLN A 7 -0.46 -15.33 -1.94
C GLN A 7 -1.95 -15.29 -1.53
N ARG A 8 -2.38 -14.19 -0.90
CA ARG A 8 -3.78 -13.94 -0.53
C ARG A 8 -4.71 -13.91 -1.73
N VAL A 9 -4.33 -13.26 -2.84
CA VAL A 9 -5.18 -13.25 -4.04
C VAL A 9 -5.29 -14.64 -4.67
N LYS A 10 -4.24 -15.46 -4.62
CA LYS A 10 -4.31 -16.86 -5.06
C LYS A 10 -5.28 -17.65 -4.19
N GLU A 11 -5.25 -17.44 -2.88
CA GLU A 11 -6.21 -18.05 -1.94
C GLU A 11 -7.64 -17.59 -2.23
N VAL A 12 -7.87 -16.31 -2.49
CA VAL A 12 -9.18 -15.79 -2.90
C VAL A 12 -9.69 -16.49 -4.17
N ILE A 13 -8.83 -16.74 -5.15
CA ILE A 13 -9.21 -17.48 -6.36
C ILE A 13 -9.56 -18.94 -6.03
N THR A 14 -8.79 -19.61 -5.17
CA THR A 14 -9.10 -20.96 -4.69
C THR A 14 -10.44 -20.99 -3.95
N TYR A 15 -10.67 -20.05 -3.03
CA TYR A 15 -11.94 -19.91 -2.33
C TYR A 15 -13.10 -19.61 -3.26
N SER A 16 -12.91 -18.79 -4.30
CA SER A 16 -13.97 -18.52 -5.28
C SER A 16 -14.43 -19.79 -6.01
N ARG A 17 -13.50 -20.72 -6.27
CA ARG A 17 -13.83 -22.03 -6.86
C ARG A 17 -14.62 -22.88 -5.87
N GLU A 18 -14.18 -22.96 -4.62
CA GLU A 18 -14.89 -23.68 -3.56
C GLU A 18 -16.30 -23.11 -3.31
N GLU A 19 -16.47 -21.79 -3.34
CA GLU A 19 -17.77 -21.15 -3.18
C GLU A 19 -18.70 -21.46 -4.37
N ALA A 20 -18.17 -21.47 -5.60
CA ALA A 20 -18.94 -21.91 -6.77
C ALA A 20 -19.40 -23.37 -6.63
N MET A 21 -18.52 -24.27 -6.17
CA MET A 21 -18.87 -25.67 -5.88
C MET A 21 -19.93 -25.77 -4.78
N ARG A 22 -19.77 -25.02 -3.69
CA ARG A 22 -20.67 -25.03 -2.54
C ARG A 22 -22.08 -24.56 -2.90
N LEU A 23 -22.16 -23.53 -3.76
CA LEU A 23 -23.43 -23.01 -4.27
C LEU A 23 -23.98 -23.81 -5.45
N GLN A 24 -23.29 -24.87 -5.89
CA GLN A 24 -23.63 -25.71 -7.03
C GLN A 24 -23.77 -24.95 -8.35
N ASN A 25 -22.96 -23.91 -8.51
CA ASN A 25 -22.84 -23.16 -9.75
C ASN A 25 -21.76 -23.81 -10.64
N ASP A 26 -22.05 -23.92 -11.93
CA ASP A 26 -21.18 -24.52 -12.95
C ASP A 26 -20.16 -23.54 -13.55
N TYR A 27 -20.08 -22.32 -13.01
CA TYR A 27 -19.13 -21.29 -13.44
C TYR A 27 -18.59 -20.47 -12.26
N ILE A 28 -17.41 -19.88 -12.44
CA ILE A 28 -16.83 -18.91 -11.51
C ILE A 28 -17.14 -17.49 -12.01
N GLY A 29 -18.10 -16.84 -11.36
CA GLY A 29 -18.48 -15.45 -11.60
C GLY A 29 -17.73 -14.44 -10.72
N VAL A 30 -18.07 -13.17 -10.89
CA VAL A 30 -17.50 -12.05 -10.11
C VAL A 30 -17.94 -12.13 -8.65
N GLU A 31 -19.14 -12.63 -8.43
CA GLU A 31 -19.77 -12.80 -7.14
C GLU A 31 -19.05 -13.87 -6.32
N HIS A 32 -18.59 -14.94 -6.96
CA HIS A 32 -17.74 -15.96 -6.31
C HIS A 32 -16.37 -15.38 -5.93
N LEU A 33 -15.80 -14.51 -6.75
CA LEU A 33 -14.56 -13.78 -6.40
C LEU A 33 -14.78 -12.88 -5.18
N LEU A 34 -15.91 -12.17 -5.12
CA LEU A 34 -16.27 -11.34 -3.96
C LEU A 34 -16.51 -12.20 -2.70
N LEU A 35 -17.19 -13.33 -2.81
CA LEU A 35 -17.36 -14.28 -1.70
C LEU A 35 -16.01 -14.85 -1.23
N GLY A 36 -15.12 -15.18 -2.16
CA GLY A 36 -13.75 -15.61 -1.85
C GLY A 36 -12.96 -14.53 -1.11
N LEU A 37 -13.15 -13.27 -1.49
CA LEU A 37 -12.52 -12.11 -0.83
C LEU A 37 -13.07 -11.92 0.59
N ILE A 38 -14.38 -12.05 0.79
CA ILE A 38 -15.00 -12.02 2.14
C ILE A 38 -14.54 -13.23 2.99
N ARG A 39 -14.27 -14.38 2.37
CA ARG A 39 -13.84 -15.60 3.06
C ARG A 39 -12.38 -15.56 3.50
N GLU A 40 -11.49 -14.92 2.73
CA GLU A 40 -10.09 -14.71 3.14
C GLU A 40 -9.99 -13.82 4.39
N GLY A 41 -10.87 -12.80 4.52
CA GLY A 41 -11.14 -12.10 5.78
C GLY A 41 -10.06 -11.13 6.29
N GLU A 42 -8.78 -11.41 6.03
CA GLU A 42 -7.63 -10.67 6.57
C GLU A 42 -7.01 -9.66 5.59
N GLY A 43 -7.48 -9.67 4.35
CA GLY A 43 -7.06 -8.81 3.26
C GLY A 43 -7.37 -7.35 3.50
N LEU A 44 -6.58 -6.48 2.87
CA LEU A 44 -6.79 -5.02 2.93
C LEU A 44 -8.19 -4.65 2.42
N ALA A 45 -8.69 -5.38 1.43
CA ALA A 45 -10.04 -5.18 0.92
C ALA A 45 -11.12 -5.36 1.99
N VAL A 46 -11.06 -6.46 2.77
CA VAL A 46 -12.02 -6.71 3.85
C VAL A 46 -11.88 -5.66 4.96
N LYS A 47 -10.65 -5.25 5.28
CA LYS A 47 -10.41 -4.16 6.23
C LYS A 47 -11.04 -2.84 5.78
N MET A 48 -10.99 -2.51 4.49
CA MET A 48 -11.66 -1.32 3.95
C MET A 48 -13.18 -1.44 4.03
N LEU A 49 -13.76 -2.60 3.69
CA LEU A 49 -15.20 -2.83 3.81
C LEU A 49 -15.68 -2.66 5.26
N ASN A 50 -14.94 -3.22 6.23
CA ASN A 50 -15.25 -3.07 7.65
C ASN A 50 -15.13 -1.61 8.11
N TYR A 51 -14.12 -0.88 7.64
CA TYR A 51 -13.95 0.54 7.97
C TYR A 51 -15.10 1.40 7.46
N LEU A 52 -15.62 1.09 6.27
CA LEU A 52 -16.81 1.72 5.71
C LEU A 52 -18.12 1.28 6.40
N GLY A 53 -18.05 0.47 7.45
CA GLY A 53 -19.21 0.04 8.24
C GLY A 53 -20.04 -1.07 7.59
N VAL A 54 -19.48 -1.80 6.63
CA VAL A 54 -20.22 -2.84 5.93
C VAL A 54 -20.19 -4.16 6.69
N ASP A 55 -21.38 -4.66 7.00
CA ASP A 55 -21.53 -5.98 7.63
C ASP A 55 -21.30 -7.09 6.60
N LEU A 56 -20.15 -7.75 6.72
CA LEU A 56 -19.73 -8.87 5.87
C LEU A 56 -20.71 -10.04 5.90
N ILE A 57 -21.40 -10.27 7.03
CA ILE A 57 -22.35 -11.36 7.20
C ILE A 57 -23.60 -11.10 6.36
N VAL A 58 -24.14 -9.87 6.46
CA VAL A 58 -25.29 -9.43 5.66
C VAL A 58 -24.94 -9.38 4.18
N LEU A 59 -23.76 -8.84 3.84
CA LEU A 59 -23.27 -8.79 2.46
C LEU A 59 -23.15 -10.19 1.85
N ARG A 60 -22.51 -11.13 2.56
CA ARG A 60 -22.39 -12.54 2.13
C ARG A 60 -23.76 -13.14 1.87
N LYS A 61 -24.69 -13.02 2.82
CA LYS A 61 -26.05 -13.57 2.71
C LYS A 61 -26.80 -12.99 1.51
N THR A 62 -26.64 -11.69 1.24
CA THR A 62 -27.26 -11.00 0.10
C THR A 62 -26.71 -11.53 -1.22
N ILE A 63 -25.40 -11.72 -1.32
CA ILE A 63 -24.75 -12.27 -2.52
C ILE A 63 -25.20 -13.72 -2.74
N GLU A 64 -25.17 -14.57 -1.72
CA GLU A 64 -25.62 -15.95 -1.80
C GLU A 64 -27.07 -16.05 -2.25
N GLN A 65 -27.97 -15.21 -1.72
CA GLN A 65 -29.37 -15.17 -2.12
C GLN A 65 -29.54 -14.77 -3.59
N SER A 66 -28.72 -13.85 -4.10
CA SER A 66 -28.75 -13.46 -5.52
C SER A 66 -28.22 -14.55 -6.46
N LEU A 67 -27.38 -15.45 -5.95
CA LEU A 67 -26.70 -16.52 -6.68
C LEU A 67 -27.38 -17.88 -6.59
N LYS A 68 -28.41 -18.06 -5.75
CA LYS A 68 -29.16 -19.32 -5.65
C LYS A 68 -29.83 -19.61 -6.99
N SER A 69 -29.10 -20.28 -7.85
CA SER A 69 -29.54 -20.74 -9.14
C SER A 69 -30.43 -21.96 -8.94
N ASN A 70 -31.54 -22.02 -9.66
CA ASN A 70 -32.51 -23.11 -9.60
C ASN A 70 -32.06 -24.34 -10.42
N THR A 71 -30.74 -24.48 -10.63
CA THR A 71 -30.15 -25.45 -11.55
C THR A 71 -30.08 -26.83 -10.91
N VAL A 72 -31.01 -27.69 -11.33
CA VAL A 72 -31.28 -29.03 -10.76
C VAL A 72 -30.20 -30.08 -11.10
N ASN A 73 -29.18 -29.74 -11.89
CA ASN A 73 -28.23 -30.73 -12.42
C ASN A 73 -26.77 -30.32 -12.20
N PRO A 74 -26.05 -30.94 -11.24
CA PRO A 74 -24.62 -30.71 -11.09
C PRO A 74 -23.90 -31.40 -12.26
N ARG A 75 -23.37 -30.62 -13.21
CA ARG A 75 -22.44 -31.11 -14.23
C ARG A 75 -21.01 -30.84 -13.77
N ASN A 76 -20.16 -31.87 -13.89
CA ASN A 76 -18.69 -31.88 -13.70
C ASN A 76 -18.11 -30.76 -12.81
N ILE A 77 -18.01 -31.06 -11.52
CA ILE A 77 -17.49 -30.18 -10.46
C ILE A 77 -15.96 -30.01 -10.56
N GLU A 78 -15.25 -30.91 -11.25
CA GLU A 78 -13.77 -30.90 -11.26
C GLU A 78 -13.15 -29.77 -12.09
N ASN A 79 -13.84 -29.24 -13.10
CA ASN A 79 -13.30 -28.18 -13.95
C ASN A 79 -14.34 -27.09 -14.21
N ILE A 80 -14.45 -26.17 -13.24
CA ILE A 80 -15.37 -25.04 -13.29
C ILE A 80 -14.72 -23.90 -14.10
N PRO A 81 -15.26 -23.54 -15.28
CA PRO A 81 -14.74 -22.45 -16.08
C PRO A 81 -14.97 -21.08 -15.42
N LEU A 82 -14.07 -20.14 -15.69
CA LEU A 82 -14.28 -18.73 -15.35
C LEU A 82 -15.17 -18.08 -16.39
N VAL A 83 -16.10 -17.23 -15.94
CA VAL A 83 -16.88 -16.39 -16.86
C VAL A 83 -15.96 -15.35 -17.48
N LYS A 84 -16.21 -14.99 -18.75
CA LYS A 84 -15.43 -13.95 -19.47
C LYS A 84 -15.33 -12.62 -18.69
N GLN A 85 -16.37 -12.29 -17.92
CA GLN A 85 -16.40 -11.11 -17.05
C GLN A 85 -15.41 -11.25 -15.87
N ALA A 86 -15.35 -12.42 -15.23
CA ALA A 86 -14.37 -12.69 -14.19
C ALA A 86 -12.92 -12.65 -14.73
N GLU A 87 -12.68 -13.21 -15.92
CA GLU A 87 -11.37 -13.10 -16.58
C GLU A 87 -10.99 -11.64 -16.90
N ARG A 88 -11.97 -10.84 -17.36
CA ARG A 88 -11.78 -9.40 -17.62
C ARG A 88 -11.39 -8.69 -16.32
N ILE A 89 -12.08 -8.97 -15.21
CA ILE A 89 -11.77 -8.37 -13.91
C ILE A 89 -10.35 -8.71 -13.48
N LEU A 90 -9.90 -9.96 -13.60
CA LEU A 90 -8.52 -10.33 -13.27
C LEU A 90 -7.49 -9.57 -14.12
N LYS A 91 -7.78 -9.29 -15.39
CA LYS A 91 -6.94 -8.44 -16.25
C LYS A 91 -6.97 -6.97 -15.81
N ILE A 92 -8.12 -6.45 -15.40
CA ILE A 92 -8.25 -5.08 -14.86
C ILE A 92 -7.49 -4.96 -13.54
N THR A 93 -7.53 -5.98 -12.68
CA THR A 93 -6.78 -6.05 -11.41
C THR A 93 -5.29 -5.86 -11.63
N TYR A 94 -4.75 -6.44 -12.70
CA TYR A 94 -3.36 -6.24 -13.08
C TYR A 94 -3.08 -4.78 -13.48
N LEU A 95 -4.00 -4.12 -14.17
CA LEU A 95 -3.89 -2.70 -14.53
C LEU A 95 -4.02 -1.78 -13.32
N GLU A 96 -4.91 -2.08 -12.38
CA GLU A 96 -5.05 -1.34 -11.12
C GLU A 96 -3.76 -1.42 -10.30
N ALA A 97 -3.19 -2.62 -10.12
CA ALA A 97 -1.91 -2.76 -9.40
C ALA A 97 -0.78 -1.94 -10.04
N LYS A 98 -0.70 -1.92 -11.38
CA LYS A 98 0.24 -1.06 -12.10
C LYS A 98 -0.04 0.42 -11.91
N PHE A 99 -1.30 0.83 -11.88
CA PHE A 99 -1.70 2.21 -11.68
C PHE A 99 -1.27 2.74 -10.31
N TYR A 100 -1.44 1.94 -9.25
CA TYR A 100 -0.95 2.25 -7.91
C TYR A 100 0.55 1.98 -7.71
N LYS A 101 1.28 1.60 -8.77
CA LYS A 101 2.71 1.26 -8.75
C LYS A 101 3.05 0.17 -7.72
N SER A 102 2.10 -0.72 -7.44
CA SER A 102 2.32 -1.86 -6.58
C SER A 102 3.05 -2.97 -7.34
N GLU A 103 4.11 -3.51 -6.76
CA GLU A 103 4.83 -4.66 -7.33
C GLU A 103 4.00 -5.95 -7.24
N LEU A 104 3.16 -6.05 -6.20
CA LEU A 104 2.30 -7.19 -5.93
C LEU A 104 0.84 -6.84 -6.11
N ILE A 105 0.09 -7.77 -6.70
CA ILE A 105 -1.36 -7.64 -6.84
C ILE A 105 -2.00 -8.13 -5.55
N GLY A 106 -2.47 -7.19 -4.73
CA GLY A 106 -3.21 -7.44 -3.50
C GLY A 106 -4.73 -7.48 -3.66
N THR A 107 -5.40 -7.77 -2.56
CA THR A 107 -6.87 -7.90 -2.47
C THR A 107 -7.61 -6.58 -2.76
N GLU A 108 -7.01 -5.45 -2.42
CA GLU A 108 -7.50 -4.09 -2.65
C GLU A 108 -7.65 -3.78 -4.14
N HIS A 109 -6.67 -4.18 -4.95
CA HIS A 109 -6.72 -4.02 -6.40
C HIS A 109 -7.84 -4.89 -7.01
N LEU A 110 -8.05 -6.08 -6.46
CA LEU A 110 -9.12 -6.98 -6.88
C LEU A 110 -10.50 -6.39 -6.56
N LEU A 111 -10.69 -5.85 -5.35
CA LEU A 111 -11.93 -5.17 -4.95
C LEU A 111 -12.22 -3.95 -5.84
N LEU A 112 -11.21 -3.11 -6.10
CA LEU A 112 -11.35 -1.97 -7.02
C LEU A 112 -11.76 -2.43 -8.43
N SER A 113 -11.19 -3.52 -8.91
CA SER A 113 -11.49 -4.04 -10.25
C SER A 113 -12.89 -4.64 -10.36
N ILE A 114 -13.38 -5.24 -9.27
CA ILE A 114 -14.78 -5.66 -9.18
C ILE A 114 -15.69 -4.44 -9.26
N LEU A 115 -15.42 -3.40 -8.46
CA LEU A 115 -16.25 -2.18 -8.43
C LEU A 115 -16.19 -1.35 -9.71
N LYS A 116 -15.15 -1.52 -10.53
CA LYS A 116 -14.94 -0.76 -11.78
C LYS A 116 -15.84 -1.20 -12.93
N ASP A 117 -16.30 -2.45 -12.92
CA ASP A 117 -17.28 -2.94 -13.88
C ASP A 117 -18.67 -2.76 -13.25
N GLU A 118 -19.47 -1.86 -13.82
CA GLU A 118 -20.78 -1.44 -13.26
C GLU A 118 -21.89 -2.46 -13.56
N ASP A 119 -21.69 -3.30 -14.57
CA ASP A 119 -22.68 -4.28 -15.04
C ASP A 119 -22.75 -5.53 -14.14
N ASN A 120 -21.96 -5.57 -13.06
CA ASN A 120 -21.82 -6.73 -12.19
C ASN A 120 -22.90 -6.74 -11.10
N ILE A 121 -23.44 -7.93 -10.81
CA ILE A 121 -24.34 -8.10 -9.65
C ILE A 121 -23.60 -7.75 -8.36
N ALA A 122 -22.33 -8.16 -8.24
CA ALA A 122 -21.45 -7.82 -7.12
C ALA A 122 -21.36 -6.30 -6.89
N THR A 123 -21.08 -5.52 -7.93
CA THR A 123 -20.99 -4.05 -7.87
C THR A 123 -22.33 -3.44 -7.48
N ARG A 124 -23.43 -3.94 -8.04
CA ARG A 124 -24.76 -3.47 -7.69
C ARG A 124 -25.12 -3.72 -6.21
N ILE A 125 -24.70 -4.85 -5.66
CA ILE A 125 -24.91 -5.16 -4.23
C ILE A 125 -24.04 -4.26 -3.35
N LEU A 126 -22.78 -4.04 -3.72
CA LEU A 126 -21.87 -3.14 -2.99
C LEU A 126 -22.35 -1.69 -3.02
N ASN A 127 -22.82 -1.20 -4.17
CA ASN A 127 -23.40 0.14 -4.33
C ASN A 127 -24.66 0.32 -3.44
N LYS A 128 -25.49 -0.71 -3.27
CA LYS A 128 -26.64 -0.66 -2.33
C LYS A 128 -26.20 -0.49 -0.87
N GLN A 129 -25.00 -0.95 -0.52
CA GLN A 129 -24.39 -0.77 0.80
C GLN A 129 -23.59 0.55 0.89
N GLY A 130 -23.66 1.42 -0.13
CA GLY A 130 -22.94 2.69 -0.16
C GLY A 130 -21.46 2.58 -0.54
N ILE A 131 -20.99 1.41 -0.98
CA ILE A 131 -19.61 1.21 -1.41
C ILE A 131 -19.52 1.39 -2.92
N SER A 132 -18.90 2.49 -3.34
CA SER A 132 -18.57 2.76 -4.74
C SER A 132 -17.06 2.63 -5.01
N TYR A 133 -16.69 2.58 -6.29
CA TYR A 133 -15.30 2.62 -6.73
C TYR A 133 -14.53 3.82 -6.15
N ASP A 134 -15.14 5.01 -6.18
CA ASP A 134 -14.51 6.24 -5.71
C ASP A 134 -14.26 6.21 -4.19
N THR A 135 -15.22 5.68 -3.42
CA THR A 135 -15.09 5.55 -1.96
C THR A 135 -13.89 4.69 -1.58
N ILE A 136 -13.74 3.52 -2.19
CA ILE A 136 -12.60 2.61 -1.93
C ILE A 136 -11.29 3.20 -2.45
N LYS A 137 -11.32 3.92 -3.57
CA LYS A 137 -10.15 4.59 -4.13
C LYS A 137 -9.63 5.71 -3.22
N GLU A 138 -10.51 6.48 -2.61
CA GLU A 138 -10.15 7.51 -1.63
C GLU A 138 -9.54 6.87 -0.37
N GLU A 139 -10.16 5.81 0.15
CA GLU A 139 -9.65 5.06 1.30
C GLU A 139 -8.26 4.45 1.04
N LEU A 140 -8.05 3.86 -0.15
CA LEU A 140 -6.76 3.29 -0.53
C LEU A 140 -5.68 4.37 -0.64
N LYS A 141 -6.02 5.55 -1.20
CA LYS A 141 -5.11 6.69 -1.26
C LYS A 141 -4.74 7.19 0.13
N SER A 142 -5.70 7.32 1.03
CA SER A 142 -5.45 7.74 2.42
C SER A 142 -4.44 6.81 3.08
N LYS A 143 -4.62 5.49 2.97
CA LYS A 143 -3.68 4.52 3.55
C LYS A 143 -2.30 4.54 2.91
N LEU A 144 -2.21 4.77 1.61
CA LEU A 144 -0.92 4.95 0.93
C LEU A 144 -0.20 6.22 1.42
N THR A 145 -0.92 7.30 1.71
CA THR A 145 -0.33 8.52 2.29
C THR A 145 0.02 8.35 3.77
N ASP A 146 -0.79 7.61 4.54
CA ASP A 146 -0.54 7.37 5.96
C ASP A 146 0.66 6.43 6.18
N ASN A 147 0.86 5.45 5.30
CA ASN A 147 2.08 4.62 5.31
C ASN A 147 3.35 5.42 4.97
N ASN A 148 3.22 6.56 4.27
CA ASN A 148 4.32 7.52 4.08
C ASN A 148 4.52 8.47 5.27
N PHE A 149 3.61 8.46 6.26
CA PHE A 149 3.81 9.14 7.54
C PHE A 149 4.63 8.25 8.51
N THR A 150 4.51 6.92 8.42
CA THR A 150 5.28 5.99 9.27
C THR A 150 6.77 5.89 8.94
N GLU A 151 7.22 6.24 7.73
CA GLU A 151 8.67 6.40 7.47
C GLU A 151 9.25 7.71 8.04
N ASN A 152 8.41 8.74 8.28
CA ASN A 152 8.87 9.98 8.92
C ASN A 152 8.86 9.91 10.46
N LEU A 153 8.22 8.90 11.05
CA LEU A 153 8.25 8.71 12.50
C LEU A 153 9.51 7.96 12.97
N HIS A 154 10.06 7.06 12.14
CA HIS A 154 11.32 6.35 12.41
C HIS A 154 12.61 7.20 12.29
N LYS A 155 12.49 8.51 12.01
CA LYS A 155 13.62 9.46 12.09
C LYS A 155 13.58 10.36 13.32
N LYS A 156 12.51 10.28 14.13
CA LYS A 156 12.33 11.15 15.31
C LYS A 156 12.67 10.49 16.65
N GLU A 157 12.86 9.16 16.69
CA GLU A 157 13.13 8.41 17.93
C GLU A 157 14.63 8.08 18.20
N LYS A 158 15.57 8.77 17.54
CA LYS A 158 17.01 8.69 17.88
C LYS A 158 17.63 10.04 18.22
N LYS A 159 16.96 10.83 19.06
CA LYS A 159 17.60 11.85 19.92
C LYS A 159 16.75 11.95 21.18
N GLU A 160 17.42 12.04 22.34
CA GLU A 160 16.86 12.00 23.71
C GLU A 160 16.73 10.53 24.18
N ASP A 161 17.57 9.96 25.06
CA ASP A 161 18.29 10.48 26.21
C ASP A 161 19.60 9.71 26.49
N TYR A 162 20.69 10.43 26.77
CA TYR A 162 21.72 9.95 27.71
C TYR A 162 21.90 11.05 28.76
N PRO A 163 21.55 10.82 30.04
CA PRO A 163 21.93 11.72 31.11
C PRO A 163 23.43 11.58 31.36
N ARG A 164 24.15 12.67 31.16
CA ARG A 164 25.57 12.82 31.50
C ARG A 164 25.69 12.78 33.03
N ASN A 165 26.14 11.65 33.56
CA ASN A 165 26.57 11.54 34.95
C ASN A 165 27.83 12.40 35.12
N SER A 166 27.67 13.58 35.73
CA SER A 166 28.78 14.43 36.17
C SER A 166 28.69 14.49 37.68
N ILE A 167 29.53 13.70 38.34
CA ILE A 167 29.82 13.83 39.77
C ILE A 167 30.52 15.18 39.94
N GLU A 168 29.89 16.03 40.73
CA GLU A 168 30.50 17.20 41.35
C GLU A 168 31.39 16.69 42.47
N ASP A 169 32.69 16.93 42.37
CA ASP A 169 33.60 16.95 43.52
C ASP A 169 34.44 18.23 43.40
N ASP A 170 34.19 19.13 44.35
CA ASP A 170 35.04 20.27 44.71
C ASP A 170 36.41 19.75 45.17
N ASP A 171 37.51 20.30 44.65
CA ASP A 171 38.64 20.75 45.48
C ASP A 171 39.60 21.67 44.69
N ASP A 172 40.17 22.61 45.44
CA ASP A 172 40.96 23.76 45.05
C ASP A 172 42.26 23.44 44.29
N ASN A 173 42.71 24.38 43.44
CA ASN A 173 44.03 25.04 43.57
C ASN A 173 44.33 26.03 42.41
N GLU A 174 44.83 27.20 42.81
CA GLU A 174 45.35 28.29 41.98
C GLU A 174 46.64 27.90 41.25
N ASP A 175 46.85 28.37 40.01
CA ASP A 175 48.06 29.15 39.65
C ASP A 175 47.93 29.83 38.27
N LYS A 176 48.61 30.97 38.15
CA LYS A 176 48.66 31.94 37.05
C LYS A 176 49.45 31.43 35.85
N GLY A 177 49.09 31.92 34.67
CA GLY A 177 49.97 31.84 33.49
C GLY A 177 49.38 32.45 32.23
N SER A 178 49.73 33.70 31.95
CA SER A 178 49.47 34.42 30.70
C SER A 178 50.07 33.72 29.47
N SER A 179 49.34 33.67 28.34
CA SER A 179 49.98 33.85 27.03
C SER A 179 48.99 34.22 25.91
N PHE A 180 49.51 35.09 25.05
CA PHE A 180 48.95 35.77 23.89
C PHE A 180 48.60 34.83 22.72
N GLY A 181 47.60 35.19 21.90
CA GLY A 181 47.42 34.59 20.56
C GLY A 181 46.12 35.01 19.85
N SER A 182 46.26 35.65 18.70
CA SER A 182 45.23 36.41 17.99
C SER A 182 44.47 35.63 16.88
N SER A 183 43.15 35.83 16.83
CA SER A 183 42.26 35.98 15.64
C SER A 183 42.10 34.82 14.61
N PRO A 184 41.19 34.90 13.60
CA PRO A 184 39.75 34.55 13.69
C PRO A 184 39.22 33.68 12.52
N SER A 185 38.09 32.97 12.62
CA SER A 185 37.27 32.69 11.42
C SER A 185 35.79 32.33 11.68
N SER A 186 34.96 33.18 11.07
CA SER A 186 33.60 33.04 10.58
C SER A 186 33.04 31.62 10.30
N GLY A 187 31.93 31.27 10.97
CA GLY A 187 30.97 30.25 10.52
C GLY A 187 29.65 30.90 10.10
N LYS A 188 29.54 31.31 8.83
CA LYS A 188 28.32 31.89 8.25
C LYS A 188 27.47 30.76 7.67
N LYS A 189 26.24 30.59 8.18
CA LYS A 189 25.17 29.77 7.57
C LYS A 189 25.03 30.10 6.09
N GLN A 190 25.16 29.10 5.23
CA GLN A 190 24.99 29.26 3.78
C GLN A 190 23.58 28.79 3.39
N GLY A 191 22.72 29.77 3.12
CA GLY A 191 21.44 29.56 2.45
C GLY A 191 21.64 29.29 0.96
N GLU A 192 20.66 28.66 0.34
CA GLU A 192 20.59 28.31 -1.08
C GLU A 192 21.10 29.44 -1.99
N ILE A 193 22.25 29.21 -2.61
CA ILE A 193 22.79 30.11 -3.63
C ILE A 193 22.05 29.80 -4.93
N LYS A 194 21.18 30.71 -5.37
CA LYS A 194 20.55 30.64 -6.70
C LYS A 194 21.65 30.68 -7.76
N SER A 195 21.75 29.64 -8.59
CA SER A 195 22.77 29.54 -9.63
C SER A 195 22.54 30.57 -10.74
N LYS A 196 23.60 30.94 -11.46
CA LYS A 196 23.55 31.87 -12.59
C LYS A 196 23.04 31.22 -13.89
N THR A 197 22.77 29.90 -13.89
CA THR A 197 22.41 29.13 -15.10
C THR A 197 21.23 28.19 -14.83
N PRO A 198 20.00 28.75 -14.70
CA PRO A 198 18.82 27.99 -14.26
C PRO A 198 18.39 26.87 -15.22
N VAL A 199 18.76 26.95 -16.50
CA VAL A 199 18.42 25.89 -17.49
C VAL A 199 19.30 24.66 -17.32
N LEU A 200 20.57 24.84 -16.92
CA LEU A 200 21.53 23.74 -16.79
C LEU A 200 21.28 22.92 -15.51
N ASP A 201 20.79 23.56 -14.44
CA ASP A 201 20.49 22.91 -13.16
C ASP A 201 19.37 21.87 -13.27
N ASN A 202 18.43 22.06 -14.20
CA ASN A 202 17.35 21.10 -14.42
C ASN A 202 17.80 19.81 -15.13
N PHE A 203 18.96 19.85 -15.81
CA PHE A 203 19.46 18.74 -16.61
C PHE A 203 20.80 18.17 -16.12
N GLY A 204 21.57 18.94 -15.35
CA GLY A 204 22.83 18.52 -14.75
C GLY A 204 22.62 17.76 -13.45
N ARG A 205 23.34 16.65 -13.26
CA ARG A 205 23.46 16.00 -11.94
C ARG A 205 24.64 16.62 -11.20
N ASP A 206 24.37 17.22 -10.05
CA ASP A 206 25.39 17.79 -9.17
C ASP A 206 26.07 16.68 -8.35
N LEU A 207 27.31 16.35 -8.72
CA LEU A 207 28.12 15.34 -8.03
C LEU A 207 28.60 15.81 -6.65
N THR A 208 28.82 17.10 -6.46
CA THR A 208 29.24 17.65 -5.16
C THR A 208 28.13 17.52 -4.15
N ARG A 209 26.89 17.83 -4.53
CA ARG A 209 25.71 17.63 -3.67
C ARG A 209 25.48 16.16 -3.34
N LEU A 210 25.64 15.26 -4.32
CA LEU A 210 25.52 13.82 -4.09
C LEU A 210 26.62 13.28 -3.16
N ALA A 211 27.82 13.87 -3.19
CA ALA A 211 28.89 13.53 -2.28
C ALA A 211 28.62 14.03 -0.85
N GLU A 212 28.12 15.26 -0.69
CA GLU A 212 27.68 15.78 0.62
C GLU A 212 26.54 14.96 1.23
N GLU A 213 25.60 14.51 0.39
CA GLU A 213 24.48 13.64 0.79
C GLU A 213 24.91 12.17 1.05
N ASN A 214 26.20 11.82 0.93
CA ASN A 214 26.73 10.44 1.02
C ASN A 214 26.00 9.44 0.09
N ARG A 215 25.55 9.91 -1.09
CA ARG A 215 24.85 9.11 -2.11
C ARG A 215 25.76 8.70 -3.27
N LEU A 216 27.06 8.92 -3.14
CA LEU A 216 28.08 8.58 -4.13
C LEU A 216 28.89 7.38 -3.62
N ASP A 217 29.07 6.37 -4.47
CA ASP A 217 29.88 5.20 -4.13
C ASP A 217 31.37 5.57 -4.05
N PRO A 218 32.13 5.01 -3.11
CA PRO A 218 33.56 5.23 -3.03
C PRO A 218 34.24 4.65 -4.27
N VAL A 219 35.00 5.50 -4.97
CA VAL A 219 35.80 5.07 -6.11
C VAL A 219 37.19 4.70 -5.60
N VAL A 220 37.60 3.45 -5.83
CA VAL A 220 38.98 2.99 -5.57
C VAL A 220 39.81 3.30 -6.82
N GLY A 221 40.83 4.14 -6.66
CA GLY A 221 41.81 4.48 -7.69
C GLY A 221 43.10 3.70 -7.55
#